data_AF-A0A3N1NP41-F1
#
_entry.id   AF-A0A3N1NP41-F1
#
_cell.length_a   1.000
_cell.length_b   1.000
_cell.length_c   1.000
_cell.angle_alpha   90.00
_cell.angle_beta   90.00
_cell.angle_gamma   90.00
#
_symmetry.space_group_name_H-M   'P 1'
#
loop_
_entity.id
_entity.type
_entity.pdbx_description
1 polymer ?
#
loop_
_entity_poly.entity_id
_entity_poly.type
_entity_poly.pdbx_seq_one_letter_code
_entity_poly.pdbx_strand_id
1 'polypeptide(L)'
;MFLSRLRRSPLVVLLFLIFLSPSLWADAEVTRTNGNWLARVDGNTVYDGSRYFDAINAAINNMGSGTVNIRNSGDSGPDGGNVYSIRPRAGQTLDFHGHTVNANGGDLVVPVYCDRRDNITVRNLHVTGNPRYGIWFRGCSHVTLENITMDLSNNSPVGLGIRVDDSTGSATDLTIAGNININGAKGHGVETYGIDGFTIGDVTVTNNGGCGLLLNNSRNGTVGNVTGHYNNQGGGYATFRVANNNGPNVSVQSVYSRNSGRGFFSVSDSHGTTVNYVDIADTTSHGIFLEDASDTHVLSGSVSNGNPNCQLVRTDSSSINVSGCDSVGTAPGGGSGGGNNGTVDGIYRIVPVHSGKTLDVANCGTGNGTNVQQWSWLNNDCQKWDISPVDGDYHRISPLNASSRALDVEGLSTDNGANLMLWEYLGGHNQQFRFQSAGEGRWRIIGRQSEKCLDVEARSQGDGANIVQWTCSADSTNQQFELIRQ
;
A
#
# COMPACT_ATOMS: atom_id res chain seq x y z
N MET A 1 21.10 10.99 86.80
CA MET A 1 20.95 12.15 85.88
C MET A 1 19.74 11.84 84.98
N PHE A 2 18.54 12.13 85.47
CA PHE A 2 17.65 13.23 85.02
C PHE A 2 17.02 13.05 83.62
N LEU A 3 15.68 12.90 83.63
CA LEU A 3 14.65 13.24 82.60
C LEU A 3 14.71 12.49 81.24
N SER A 4 13.62 12.15 80.56
CA SER A 4 12.34 12.85 80.43
C SER A 4 11.16 11.91 80.08
N ARG A 5 9.98 12.24 80.59
CA ARG A 5 8.67 11.65 80.24
C ARG A 5 8.23 12.08 78.83
N LEU A 6 7.54 11.20 78.10
CA LEU A 6 6.46 11.62 77.19
C LEU A 6 5.28 10.63 77.27
N ARG A 7 4.10 11.20 77.46
CA ARG A 7 2.79 10.55 77.63
C ARG A 7 2.33 9.93 76.30
N ARG A 8 1.75 8.73 76.36
CA ARG A 8 0.99 8.11 75.26
C ARG A 8 -0.47 8.57 75.33
N SER A 9 -0.97 9.12 74.23
CA SER A 9 -2.41 9.21 73.91
C SER A 9 -2.74 8.06 72.94
N PRO A 10 -3.90 7.39 73.02
CA PRO A 10 -4.24 6.34 72.08
C PRO A 10 -4.80 6.96 70.79
N LEU A 11 -4.14 6.74 69.66
CA LEU A 11 -4.72 6.97 68.35
C LEU A 11 -5.78 5.88 68.12
N VAL A 12 -7.03 6.30 67.92
CA VAL A 12 -8.09 5.47 67.36
C VAL A 12 -7.73 5.24 65.89
N VAL A 13 -7.36 4.01 65.55
CA VAL A 13 -7.18 3.60 64.15
C VAL A 13 -8.57 3.32 63.59
N LEU A 14 -9.11 4.28 62.83
CA LEU A 14 -10.30 4.08 62.02
C LEU A 14 -9.87 3.31 60.76
N LEU A 15 -10.08 2.00 60.77
CA LEU A 15 -9.80 1.13 59.62
C LEU A 15 -10.89 1.37 58.56
N PHE A 16 -10.62 2.22 57.59
CA PHE A 16 -11.43 2.29 56.37
C PHE A 16 -11.17 1.01 55.57
N LEU A 17 -12.08 0.04 55.65
CA LEU A 17 -12.18 -1.02 54.65
C LEU A 17 -12.63 -0.37 53.34
N ILE A 18 -11.66 -0.10 52.47
CA ILE A 18 -11.92 0.13 51.05
C ILE A 18 -12.32 -1.24 50.49
N PHE A 19 -13.62 -1.48 50.33
CA PHE A 19 -14.09 -2.53 49.44
C PHE A 19 -13.70 -2.11 48.02
N LEU A 20 -12.56 -2.59 47.53
CA LEU A 20 -12.42 -2.79 46.08
C LEU A 20 -13.41 -3.90 45.72
N SER A 21 -14.65 -3.51 45.38
CA SER A 21 -15.46 -4.37 44.54
C SER A 21 -14.69 -4.50 43.22
N PRO A 22 -14.19 -5.69 42.84
CA PRO A 22 -13.88 -5.86 41.43
C PRO A 22 -15.20 -5.57 40.72
N SER A 23 -15.19 -4.64 39.77
CA SER A 23 -16.26 -4.56 38.79
C SER A 23 -16.30 -5.94 38.13
N LEU A 24 -17.14 -6.84 38.66
CA LEU A 24 -17.45 -8.08 37.98
C LEU A 24 -18.11 -7.65 36.69
N TRP A 25 -17.36 -7.80 35.60
CA TRP A 25 -17.91 -7.70 34.26
C TRP A 25 -19.09 -8.66 34.22
N ALA A 26 -20.26 -8.15 33.80
CA ALA A 26 -21.42 -9.03 33.67
C ALA A 26 -21.10 -10.07 32.59
N ASP A 27 -21.39 -11.34 32.86
CA ASP A 27 -21.20 -12.40 31.88
C ASP A 27 -22.57 -12.87 31.40
N ALA A 28 -22.74 -12.84 30.07
CA ALA A 28 -23.90 -13.40 29.42
C ALA A 28 -23.54 -14.66 28.64
N GLU A 29 -24.49 -15.58 28.57
CA GLU A 29 -24.35 -16.82 27.83
C GLU A 29 -25.58 -17.04 26.95
N VAL A 30 -25.34 -17.33 25.67
CA VAL A 30 -26.37 -17.66 24.69
C VAL A 30 -26.15 -19.07 24.19
N THR A 31 -27.10 -19.95 24.48
CA THR A 31 -27.04 -21.38 24.12
C THR A 31 -28.29 -21.80 23.36
N ARG A 32 -28.22 -22.97 22.72
CA ARG A 32 -29.36 -23.63 22.12
C ARG A 32 -29.71 -24.90 22.91
N THR A 33 -30.92 -24.96 23.46
CA THR A 33 -31.40 -26.06 24.31
C THR A 33 -32.81 -26.45 23.88
N ASN A 34 -33.04 -27.75 23.63
CA ASN A 34 -34.36 -28.28 23.26
C ASN A 34 -35.01 -27.58 22.04
N GLY A 35 -34.20 -27.13 21.08
CA GLY A 35 -34.66 -26.42 19.88
C GLY A 35 -34.85 -24.91 20.05
N ASN A 36 -34.97 -24.42 21.29
CA ASN A 36 -35.03 -22.99 21.62
C ASN A 36 -33.64 -22.39 21.82
N TRP A 37 -33.56 -21.09 21.58
CA TRP A 37 -32.47 -20.23 22.00
C TRP A 37 -32.74 -19.70 23.39
N LEU A 38 -31.73 -19.81 24.25
CA LEU A 38 -31.76 -19.38 25.63
C LEU A 38 -30.65 -18.34 25.83
N ALA A 39 -30.97 -17.21 26.44
CA ALA A 39 -29.98 -16.22 26.86
C ALA A 39 -30.06 -15.99 28.36
N ARG A 40 -28.90 -15.99 29.02
CA ARG A 40 -28.77 -15.72 30.46
C ARG A 40 -27.77 -14.60 30.70
N VAL A 41 -28.04 -13.75 31.69
CA VAL A 41 -27.12 -12.72 32.19
C VAL A 41 -26.96 -12.94 33.69
N ASP A 42 -25.73 -13.12 34.15
CA ASP A 42 -25.41 -13.42 35.55
C ASP A 42 -26.27 -14.58 36.12
N GLY A 43 -26.48 -15.60 35.28
CA GLY A 43 -27.27 -16.79 35.60
C GLY A 43 -28.80 -16.65 35.42
N ASN A 44 -29.33 -15.44 35.25
CA ASN A 44 -30.77 -15.20 35.10
C ASN A 44 -31.20 -15.29 33.64
N THR A 45 -32.25 -16.05 33.34
CA THR A 45 -32.81 -16.12 31.98
C THR A 45 -33.44 -14.79 31.58
N VAL A 46 -32.96 -14.22 30.46
CA VAL A 46 -33.49 -12.98 29.86
C VAL A 46 -34.14 -13.22 28.50
N TYR A 47 -33.99 -14.42 27.93
CA TYR A 47 -34.66 -14.86 26.71
C TYR A 47 -34.81 -16.37 26.68
N ASP A 48 -35.97 -16.85 26.24
CA ASP A 48 -36.26 -18.23 25.86
C ASP A 48 -37.22 -18.18 24.67
N GLY A 49 -36.76 -18.56 23.48
CA GLY A 49 -37.52 -18.40 22.25
C GLY A 49 -36.88 -19.01 21.02
N SER A 50 -37.45 -18.77 19.84
CA SER A 50 -37.03 -19.46 18.61
C SER A 50 -36.00 -18.71 17.78
N ARG A 51 -35.67 -17.45 18.12
CA ARG A 51 -34.82 -16.58 17.28
C ARG A 51 -33.43 -16.35 17.87
N TYR A 52 -32.42 -16.67 17.06
CA TYR A 52 -31.01 -16.59 17.43
C TYR A 52 -30.55 -15.16 17.74
N PHE A 53 -30.75 -14.22 16.81
CA PHE A 53 -30.34 -12.82 17.02
C PHE A 53 -31.12 -12.16 18.15
N ASP A 54 -32.38 -12.52 18.36
CA ASP A 54 -33.19 -11.98 19.46
C ASP A 54 -32.65 -12.45 20.81
N ALA A 55 -32.21 -13.71 20.93
CA ALA A 55 -31.55 -14.21 22.13
C ALA A 55 -30.25 -13.45 22.45
N ILE A 56 -29.40 -13.24 21.44
CA ILE A 56 -28.15 -12.49 21.62
C ILE A 56 -28.43 -11.03 21.98
N ASN A 57 -29.37 -10.38 21.28
CA ASN A 57 -29.76 -9.01 21.58
C ASN A 57 -30.41 -8.88 22.97
N ALA A 58 -31.14 -9.89 23.44
CA ALA A 58 -31.69 -9.90 24.78
C ALA A 58 -30.59 -9.95 25.85
N ALA A 59 -29.56 -10.78 25.67
CA ALA A 59 -28.37 -10.74 26.52
C ALA A 59 -27.72 -9.35 26.52
N ILE A 60 -27.38 -8.83 25.33
CA ILE A 60 -26.78 -7.51 25.13
C ILE A 60 -27.56 -6.39 25.83
N ASN A 61 -28.89 -6.42 25.74
CA ASN A 61 -29.76 -5.38 26.27
C ASN A 61 -29.97 -5.44 27.78
N ASN A 62 -29.75 -6.60 28.40
CA ASN A 62 -29.93 -6.83 29.84
C ASN A 62 -28.62 -6.85 30.62
N MET A 63 -27.51 -6.43 30.01
CA MET A 63 -26.21 -6.30 30.66
C MET A 63 -25.54 -4.95 30.38
N GLY A 64 -24.57 -4.57 31.23
CA GLY A 64 -23.68 -3.42 31.02
C GLY A 64 -22.48 -3.78 30.14
N SER A 65 -21.29 -3.30 30.52
CA SER A 65 -20.02 -3.78 29.96
C SER A 65 -19.78 -5.24 30.39
N GLY A 66 -19.19 -6.04 29.50
CA GLY A 66 -19.01 -7.46 29.77
C GLY A 66 -18.91 -8.30 28.52
N THR A 67 -18.88 -9.62 28.69
CA THR A 67 -18.79 -10.56 27.57
C THR A 67 -20.12 -11.26 27.34
N VAL A 68 -20.59 -11.24 26.10
CA VAL A 68 -21.66 -12.12 25.62
C VAL A 68 -20.99 -13.33 24.99
N ASN A 69 -21.11 -14.49 25.64
CA ASN A 69 -20.58 -15.76 25.18
C ASN A 69 -21.64 -16.47 24.33
N ILE A 70 -21.45 -16.51 23.01
CA ILE A 70 -22.33 -17.22 22.08
C ILE A 70 -21.76 -18.62 21.84
N ARG A 71 -22.50 -19.65 22.28
CA ARG A 71 -22.00 -21.04 22.37
C ARG A 71 -22.50 -21.98 21.29
N ASN A 72 -23.25 -21.48 20.31
CA ASN A 72 -23.83 -22.30 19.25
C ASN A 72 -23.94 -21.52 17.94
N SER A 73 -23.78 -22.24 16.83
CA SER A 73 -24.07 -21.71 15.49
C SER A 73 -25.57 -21.53 15.28
N GLY A 74 -25.96 -20.47 14.58
CA GLY A 74 -27.38 -20.14 14.38
C GLY A 74 -27.67 -19.38 13.10
N ASP A 75 -28.91 -19.53 12.64
CA ASP A 75 -29.48 -18.82 11.50
C ASP A 75 -29.97 -17.43 11.92
N SER A 76 -29.75 -16.43 11.07
CA SER A 76 -30.34 -15.10 11.30
C SER A 76 -31.87 -15.21 11.33
N GLY A 77 -32.47 -15.99 10.42
CA GLY A 77 -33.90 -15.91 10.13
C GLY A 77 -34.26 -14.61 9.40
N PRO A 78 -35.54 -14.41 9.02
CA PRO A 78 -35.96 -13.33 8.12
C PRO A 78 -35.65 -11.93 8.69
N ASP A 79 -35.29 -11.00 7.80
CA ASP A 79 -34.96 -9.61 8.13
C ASP A 79 -36.19 -8.72 8.42
N GLY A 80 -37.38 -9.15 7.98
CA GLY A 80 -38.63 -8.42 8.20
C GLY A 80 -38.68 -7.07 7.50
N GLY A 81 -37.91 -6.87 6.42
CA GLY A 81 -37.91 -5.64 5.61
C GLY A 81 -37.10 -4.48 6.20
N ASN A 82 -36.32 -4.71 7.27
CA ASN A 82 -35.43 -3.72 7.87
C ASN A 82 -34.06 -4.33 8.17
N VAL A 83 -33.06 -3.51 8.51
CA VAL A 83 -31.76 -4.04 8.96
C VAL A 83 -31.95 -4.91 10.19
N TYR A 84 -31.59 -6.19 10.07
CA TYR A 84 -31.71 -7.18 11.14
C TYR A 84 -30.32 -7.69 11.55
N SER A 85 -29.98 -7.49 12.82
CA SER A 85 -28.58 -7.60 13.27
C SER A 85 -28.43 -7.81 14.77
N ILE A 86 -27.26 -8.33 15.16
CA ILE A 86 -26.75 -8.32 16.53
C ILE A 86 -26.12 -6.95 16.80
N ARG A 87 -26.53 -6.27 17.88
CA ARG A 87 -26.24 -4.84 18.10
C ARG A 87 -25.53 -4.57 19.44
N PRO A 88 -24.21 -4.78 19.54
CA PRO A 88 -23.48 -4.62 20.80
C PRO A 88 -23.60 -3.19 21.36
N ARG A 89 -23.48 -3.07 22.69
CA ARG A 89 -23.45 -1.79 23.42
C ARG A 89 -22.04 -1.46 23.89
N ALA A 90 -21.80 -0.19 24.23
CA ALA A 90 -20.47 0.27 24.61
C ALA A 90 -19.85 -0.56 25.75
N GLY A 91 -18.58 -0.92 25.62
CA GLY A 91 -17.84 -1.73 26.58
C GLY A 91 -18.14 -3.23 26.53
N GLN A 92 -18.82 -3.72 25.49
CA GLN A 92 -19.17 -5.13 25.35
C GLN A 92 -18.23 -5.88 24.41
N THR A 93 -17.99 -7.15 24.76
CA THR A 93 -17.35 -8.14 23.90
C THR A 93 -18.38 -9.16 23.43
N LEU A 94 -18.49 -9.37 22.12
CA LEU A 94 -19.19 -10.51 21.56
C LEU A 94 -18.17 -11.60 21.22
N ASP A 95 -18.20 -12.70 21.96
CA ASP A 95 -17.34 -13.86 21.71
C ASP A 95 -18.16 -15.01 21.16
N PHE A 96 -17.92 -15.34 19.90
CA PHE A 96 -18.63 -16.41 19.20
C PHE A 96 -17.97 -17.77 19.37
N HIS A 97 -16.82 -17.88 20.03
CA HIS A 97 -16.12 -19.17 20.28
C HIS A 97 -15.92 -20.04 19.03
N GLY A 98 -15.83 -19.42 17.84
CA GLY A 98 -15.69 -20.12 16.55
C GLY A 98 -17.01 -20.55 15.91
N HIS A 99 -18.15 -20.20 16.51
CA HIS A 99 -19.47 -20.56 16.00
C HIS A 99 -19.92 -19.68 14.82
N THR A 100 -20.80 -20.27 14.01
CA THR A 100 -21.27 -19.70 12.75
C THR A 100 -22.52 -18.87 12.92
N VAL A 101 -22.52 -17.66 12.35
CA VAL A 101 -23.74 -16.92 12.02
C VAL A 101 -24.07 -17.16 10.55
N ASN A 102 -25.16 -17.87 10.30
CA ASN A 102 -25.67 -18.10 8.94
C ASN A 102 -26.70 -17.03 8.56
N ALA A 103 -26.29 -16.05 7.74
CA ALA A 103 -27.14 -14.99 7.24
C ALA A 103 -28.03 -15.48 6.10
N ASN A 104 -29.18 -16.07 6.45
CA ASN A 104 -30.12 -16.71 5.52
C ASN A 104 -31.46 -15.97 5.39
N GLY A 105 -31.55 -14.77 5.95
CA GLY A 105 -32.79 -14.05 6.22
C GLY A 105 -33.24 -13.00 5.20
N GLY A 106 -32.48 -12.77 4.14
CA GLY A 106 -32.74 -11.69 3.19
C GLY A 106 -31.60 -10.66 3.12
N ASP A 107 -31.72 -9.73 2.18
CA ASP A 107 -30.66 -8.81 1.77
C ASP A 107 -30.41 -7.67 2.78
N LEU A 108 -31.17 -7.59 3.88
CA LEU A 108 -30.96 -6.60 4.95
C LEU A 108 -30.37 -7.21 6.23
N VAL A 109 -30.00 -8.49 6.21
CA VAL A 109 -29.30 -9.13 7.35
C VAL A 109 -27.86 -8.60 7.42
N VAL A 110 -27.47 -8.17 8.62
CA VAL A 110 -26.10 -7.79 8.97
C VAL A 110 -25.75 -8.52 10.26
N PRO A 111 -24.94 -9.59 10.26
CA PRO A 111 -24.63 -10.37 11.45
C PRO A 111 -24.27 -9.52 12.67
N VAL A 112 -23.33 -8.57 12.53
CA VAL A 112 -23.02 -7.61 13.59
C VAL A 112 -23.06 -6.18 13.07
N TYR A 113 -23.90 -5.35 13.70
CA TYR A 113 -24.09 -3.95 13.35
C TYR A 113 -23.88 -3.05 14.56
N CYS A 114 -23.13 -1.96 14.37
CA CYS A 114 -22.98 -0.92 15.40
C CYS A 114 -23.12 0.48 14.79
N ASP A 115 -23.69 1.40 15.56
CA ASP A 115 -23.85 2.82 15.18
C ASP A 115 -23.66 3.70 16.41
N ARG A 116 -22.61 4.54 16.39
CA ARG A 116 -22.25 5.51 17.45
C ARG A 116 -22.12 4.89 18.83
N ARG A 117 -21.35 3.80 18.94
CA ARG A 117 -20.98 3.19 20.23
C ARG A 117 -19.53 2.71 20.19
N ASP A 118 -18.83 2.96 21.28
CA ASP A 118 -17.39 2.77 21.36
C ASP A 118 -17.02 1.59 22.28
N ASN A 119 -15.75 1.19 22.27
CA ASN A 119 -15.21 0.13 23.11
C ASN A 119 -15.92 -1.20 22.87
N ILE A 120 -15.96 -1.62 21.62
CA ILE A 120 -16.65 -2.85 21.17
C ILE A 120 -15.61 -3.85 20.72
N THR A 121 -15.70 -5.09 21.22
CA THR A 121 -14.92 -6.21 20.70
C THR A 121 -15.86 -7.24 20.06
N VAL A 122 -15.51 -7.72 18.88
CA VAL A 122 -16.14 -8.89 18.23
C VAL A 122 -15.04 -9.89 17.96
N ARG A 123 -15.17 -11.12 18.47
CA ARG A 123 -14.14 -12.14 18.28
C ARG A 123 -14.66 -13.53 17.99
N ASN A 124 -13.83 -14.30 17.28
CA ASN A 124 -14.03 -15.72 16.96
C ASN A 124 -15.31 -15.99 16.17
N LEU A 125 -15.67 -15.09 15.25
CA LEU A 125 -16.90 -15.15 14.47
C LEU A 125 -16.65 -15.81 13.11
N HIS A 126 -17.47 -16.80 12.76
CA HIS A 126 -17.59 -17.30 11.39
C HIS A 126 -18.93 -16.85 10.78
N VAL A 127 -18.91 -16.25 9.58
CA VAL A 127 -20.14 -15.81 8.88
C VAL A 127 -20.33 -16.62 7.60
N THR A 128 -21.55 -17.10 7.37
CA THR A 128 -21.94 -17.72 6.09
C THR A 128 -23.22 -17.08 5.54
N GLY A 129 -23.56 -17.42 4.30
CA GLY A 129 -24.82 -17.01 3.67
C GLY A 129 -24.69 -15.70 2.89
N ASN A 130 -25.77 -14.93 2.83
CA ASN A 130 -25.92 -13.80 1.90
C ASN A 130 -26.14 -12.46 2.62
N PRO A 131 -25.32 -12.07 3.61
CA PRO A 131 -25.55 -10.83 4.33
C PRO A 131 -25.37 -9.60 3.43
N ARG A 132 -25.97 -8.47 3.83
CA ARG A 132 -25.69 -7.16 3.23
C ARG A 132 -24.24 -6.73 3.51
N TYR A 133 -23.85 -6.92 4.77
CA TYR A 133 -22.50 -6.76 5.30
C TYR A 133 -22.29 -7.87 6.31
N GLY A 134 -21.13 -8.54 6.32
CA GLY A 134 -20.78 -9.46 7.41
C GLY A 134 -20.68 -8.73 8.75
N ILE A 135 -19.98 -7.60 8.76
CA ILE A 135 -19.91 -6.66 9.90
C ILE A 135 -20.05 -5.24 9.35
N TRP A 136 -20.87 -4.41 10.00
CA TRP A 136 -21.02 -3.01 9.62
C TRP A 136 -21.08 -2.07 10.83
N PHE A 137 -20.02 -1.28 11.01
CA PHE A 137 -19.87 -0.35 12.12
C PHE A 137 -19.79 1.07 11.59
N ARG A 138 -20.55 1.99 12.20
CA ARG A 138 -20.68 3.38 11.76
C ARG A 138 -20.45 4.33 12.93
N GLY A 139 -19.53 5.27 12.79
CA GLY A 139 -19.17 6.24 13.82
C GLY A 139 -18.83 5.60 15.17
N CYS A 140 -18.09 4.49 15.15
CA CYS A 140 -17.69 3.74 16.34
C CYS A 140 -16.17 3.86 16.52
N SER A 141 -15.72 4.13 17.74
CA SER A 141 -14.31 4.24 18.11
C SER A 141 -13.88 3.15 19.09
N HIS A 142 -12.58 2.84 19.17
CA HIS A 142 -12.04 1.77 20.01
C HIS A 142 -12.69 0.42 19.71
N VAL A 143 -12.63 0.02 18.44
CA VAL A 143 -13.26 -1.21 17.93
C VAL A 143 -12.19 -2.27 17.74
N THR A 144 -12.40 -3.47 18.27
CA THR A 144 -11.54 -4.64 18.04
C THR A 144 -12.31 -5.74 17.32
N LEU A 145 -11.82 -6.17 16.16
CA LEU A 145 -12.32 -7.31 15.41
C LEU A 145 -11.24 -8.40 15.36
N GLU A 146 -11.49 -9.56 15.96
CA GLU A 146 -10.46 -10.60 16.12
C GLU A 146 -10.93 -11.96 15.60
N ASN A 147 -10.10 -12.66 14.82
CA ASN A 147 -10.40 -14.01 14.32
C ASN A 147 -11.76 -14.08 13.59
N ILE A 148 -11.92 -13.23 12.57
CA ILE A 148 -13.15 -13.14 11.77
C ILE A 148 -12.98 -13.88 10.45
N THR A 149 -13.82 -14.88 10.22
CA THR A 149 -13.82 -15.63 8.97
C THR A 149 -15.18 -15.58 8.28
N MET A 150 -15.21 -15.56 6.96
CA MET A 150 -16.46 -15.48 6.20
C MET A 150 -16.43 -16.34 4.95
N ASP A 151 -17.50 -17.09 4.69
CA ASP A 151 -17.79 -17.70 3.40
C ASP A 151 -19.10 -17.13 2.83
N LEU A 152 -18.93 -16.16 1.94
CA LEU A 152 -19.99 -15.38 1.31
C LEU A 152 -20.19 -15.78 -0.16
N SER A 153 -19.68 -16.95 -0.54
CA SER A 153 -19.73 -17.45 -1.93
C SER A 153 -21.14 -17.70 -2.46
N ASN A 154 -22.12 -17.86 -1.57
CA ASN A 154 -23.53 -17.97 -1.94
C ASN A 154 -24.04 -16.62 -2.49
N ASN A 155 -24.83 -16.65 -3.56
CA ASN A 155 -25.26 -15.46 -4.34
C ASN A 155 -26.04 -14.43 -3.49
N SER A 156 -25.35 -13.50 -2.83
CA SER A 156 -25.90 -12.22 -2.36
C SER A 156 -25.74 -11.15 -3.45
N PRO A 157 -26.75 -10.29 -3.70
CA PRO A 157 -26.65 -9.20 -4.67
C PRO A 157 -25.81 -7.99 -4.19
N VAL A 158 -25.48 -7.87 -2.88
CA VAL A 158 -24.88 -6.66 -2.29
C VAL A 158 -23.64 -6.94 -1.42
N GLY A 159 -23.48 -8.18 -0.92
CA GLY A 159 -22.66 -8.51 0.24
C GLY A 159 -21.21 -8.01 0.26
N LEU A 160 -20.89 -7.12 1.20
CA LEU A 160 -19.53 -6.75 1.62
C LEU A 160 -19.13 -7.56 2.86
N GLY A 161 -17.85 -7.84 3.06
CA GLY A 161 -17.36 -8.50 4.29
C GLY A 161 -17.46 -7.58 5.52
N ILE A 162 -16.35 -6.92 5.87
CA ILE A 162 -16.26 -6.02 7.02
C ILE A 162 -16.26 -4.57 6.53
N ARG A 163 -17.16 -3.74 7.05
CA ARG A 163 -17.15 -2.29 6.84
C ARG A 163 -17.12 -1.54 8.16
N VAL A 164 -16.16 -0.64 8.31
CA VAL A 164 -16.10 0.34 9.41
C VAL A 164 -16.03 1.73 8.79
N ASP A 165 -17.00 2.59 9.08
CA ASP A 165 -17.09 3.93 8.48
C ASP A 165 -17.45 5.03 9.47
N ASP A 166 -17.16 6.28 9.12
CA ASP A 166 -17.46 7.49 9.90
C ASP A 166 -18.81 8.14 9.55
N SER A 167 -19.68 7.47 8.78
CA SER A 167 -20.85 8.10 8.17
C SER A 167 -21.92 8.59 9.15
N THR A 168 -21.86 8.17 10.42
CA THR A 168 -22.76 8.65 11.48
C THR A 168 -22.05 9.40 12.60
N GLY A 169 -20.72 9.47 12.60
CA GLY A 169 -19.93 10.06 13.66
C GLY A 169 -18.44 9.72 13.52
N SER A 170 -17.60 10.27 14.39
CA SER A 170 -16.17 9.97 14.37
C SER A 170 -15.91 8.47 14.59
N ALA A 171 -14.99 7.90 13.81
CA ALA A 171 -14.55 6.53 13.94
C ALA A 171 -13.02 6.51 14.04
N THR A 172 -12.51 6.11 15.20
CA THR A 172 -11.09 6.14 15.54
C THR A 172 -10.66 4.85 16.24
N ASP A 173 -9.37 4.55 16.25
CA ASP A 173 -8.78 3.43 16.98
C ASP A 173 -9.42 2.08 16.62
N LEU A 174 -9.34 1.72 15.34
CA LEU A 174 -9.75 0.41 14.84
C LEU A 174 -8.61 -0.61 14.96
N THR A 175 -8.86 -1.75 15.60
CA THR A 175 -7.98 -2.92 15.59
C THR A 175 -8.66 -4.07 14.86
N ILE A 176 -7.99 -4.63 13.85
CA ILE A 176 -8.37 -5.90 13.22
C ILE A 176 -7.20 -6.86 13.41
N ALA A 177 -7.41 -8.02 14.04
CA ALA A 177 -6.31 -8.90 14.44
C ALA A 177 -6.64 -10.40 14.32
N GLY A 178 -5.60 -11.23 14.41
CA GLY A 178 -5.72 -12.67 14.34
C GLY A 178 -6.03 -13.18 12.94
N ASN A 179 -6.79 -14.28 12.84
CA ASN A 179 -7.13 -14.88 11.55
C ASN A 179 -8.28 -14.13 10.86
N ILE A 180 -7.96 -13.29 9.87
CA ILE A 180 -8.96 -12.64 9.02
C ILE A 180 -8.98 -13.32 7.65
N ASN A 181 -10.05 -14.07 7.36
CA ASN A 181 -10.20 -14.82 6.11
C ASN A 181 -11.60 -14.65 5.52
N ILE A 182 -11.70 -13.99 4.37
CA ILE A 182 -12.99 -13.68 3.72
C ILE A 182 -12.99 -14.27 2.31
N ASN A 183 -13.96 -15.13 2.02
CA ASN A 183 -14.16 -15.72 0.69
C ASN A 183 -15.49 -15.26 0.09
N GLY A 184 -15.46 -14.78 -1.15
CA GLY A 184 -16.66 -14.68 -2.00
C GLY A 184 -17.56 -13.46 -1.80
N ALA A 185 -17.14 -12.43 -1.06
CA ALA A 185 -17.92 -11.19 -0.94
C ALA A 185 -18.11 -10.54 -2.32
N LYS A 186 -19.30 -10.04 -2.64
CA LYS A 186 -19.53 -9.34 -3.91
C LYS A 186 -18.98 -7.92 -3.92
N GLY A 187 -18.92 -7.29 -2.75
CA GLY A 187 -18.25 -6.01 -2.55
C GLY A 187 -16.79 -6.17 -2.14
N HIS A 188 -16.33 -5.29 -1.28
CA HIS A 188 -15.01 -5.35 -0.66
C HIS A 188 -14.94 -6.44 0.42
N GLY A 189 -13.75 -7.01 0.65
CA GLY A 189 -13.53 -7.94 1.75
C GLY A 189 -13.52 -7.18 3.05
N VAL A 190 -12.62 -6.21 3.16
CA VAL A 190 -12.56 -5.24 4.25
C VAL A 190 -12.55 -3.84 3.64
N GLU A 191 -13.42 -2.96 4.13
CA GLU A 191 -13.44 -1.54 3.79
C GLU A 191 -13.42 -0.70 5.06
N THR A 192 -12.46 0.22 5.13
CA THR A 192 -12.51 1.34 6.09
C THR A 192 -12.90 2.61 5.35
N TYR A 193 -13.67 3.50 5.97
CA TYR A 193 -14.01 4.81 5.42
C TYR A 193 -13.89 5.89 6.50
N GLY A 194 -12.97 6.85 6.33
CA GLY A 194 -12.84 7.99 7.24
C GLY A 194 -12.23 7.65 8.60
N ILE A 195 -11.48 6.55 8.72
CA ILE A 195 -10.93 6.10 10.00
C ILE A 195 -9.61 6.83 10.30
N ASP A 196 -9.51 7.43 11.48
CA ASP A 196 -8.26 8.02 11.99
C ASP A 196 -7.72 7.16 13.14
N GLY A 197 -6.56 6.53 12.94
CA GLY A 197 -6.02 5.56 13.88
C GLY A 197 -6.51 4.14 13.58
N PHE A 198 -5.66 3.30 13.00
CA PHE A 198 -5.96 1.88 12.81
C PHE A 198 -4.73 0.96 12.89
N THR A 199 -4.95 -0.25 13.38
CA THR A 199 -4.02 -1.38 13.29
C THR A 199 -4.75 -2.57 12.69
N ILE A 200 -4.47 -2.87 11.43
CA ILE A 200 -5.02 -4.02 10.72
C ILE A 200 -3.89 -5.05 10.61
N GLY A 201 -4.09 -6.25 11.13
CA GLY A 201 -3.15 -7.36 11.02
C GLY A 201 -3.17 -8.00 9.64
N ASP A 202 -2.91 -9.31 9.60
CA ASP A 202 -2.94 -10.07 8.37
C ASP A 202 -4.37 -10.29 7.88
N VAL A 203 -4.60 -10.06 6.59
CA VAL A 203 -5.90 -10.19 5.95
C VAL A 203 -5.77 -11.05 4.70
N THR A 204 -6.53 -12.15 4.64
CA THR A 204 -6.67 -12.98 3.44
C THR A 204 -8.06 -12.81 2.86
N VAL A 205 -8.14 -12.43 1.58
CA VAL A 205 -9.42 -12.30 0.87
C VAL A 205 -9.35 -12.99 -0.48
N THR A 206 -10.34 -13.81 -0.79
CA THR A 206 -10.39 -14.58 -2.03
C THR A 206 -11.75 -14.50 -2.72
N ASN A 207 -11.73 -14.60 -4.06
CA ASN A 207 -12.92 -14.68 -4.91
C ASN A 207 -13.90 -13.50 -4.73
N ASN A 208 -13.41 -12.32 -4.36
CA ASN A 208 -14.26 -11.16 -4.13
C ASN A 208 -14.62 -10.40 -5.41
N GLY A 209 -15.78 -9.76 -5.42
CA GLY A 209 -16.23 -8.87 -6.48
C GLY A 209 -15.65 -7.45 -6.41
N GLY A 210 -15.03 -7.05 -5.30
CA GLY A 210 -14.30 -5.79 -5.13
C GLY A 210 -12.87 -5.98 -4.62
N CYS A 211 -12.34 -4.98 -3.93
CA CYS A 211 -11.03 -5.09 -3.27
C CYS A 211 -10.97 -6.22 -2.23
N GLY A 212 -9.77 -6.75 -2.00
CA GLY A 212 -9.48 -7.53 -0.81
C GLY A 212 -9.58 -6.64 0.44
N LEU A 213 -8.67 -5.68 0.53
CA LEU A 213 -8.69 -4.60 1.53
C LEU A 213 -8.74 -3.24 0.82
N LEU A 214 -9.70 -2.40 1.20
CA LEU A 214 -9.82 -1.00 0.80
C LEU A 214 -9.67 -0.09 2.03
N LEU A 215 -8.69 0.81 1.97
CA LEU A 215 -8.64 1.96 2.85
C LEU A 215 -9.17 3.17 2.10
N ASN A 216 -10.25 3.75 2.61
CA ASN A 216 -10.96 4.85 1.96
C ASN A 216 -10.91 6.06 2.91
N ASN A 217 -10.33 7.18 2.48
CA ASN A 217 -10.19 8.39 3.32
C ASN A 217 -9.68 8.12 4.75
N SER A 218 -8.86 7.09 4.95
CA SER A 218 -8.40 6.65 6.28
C SER A 218 -6.92 6.97 6.47
N ARG A 219 -6.47 7.21 7.71
CA ARG A 219 -5.14 7.76 8.00
C ARG A 219 -4.57 7.26 9.33
N ASN A 220 -3.28 7.48 9.53
CA ASN A 220 -2.57 7.18 10.77
C ASN A 220 -2.72 5.71 11.20
N GLY A 221 -2.21 4.79 10.39
CA GLY A 221 -2.37 3.37 10.71
C GLY A 221 -1.40 2.42 10.05
N THR A 222 -1.44 1.18 10.52
CA THR A 222 -0.59 0.10 10.02
C THR A 222 -1.43 -1.06 9.49
N VAL A 223 -0.94 -1.71 8.44
CA VAL A 223 -1.50 -2.94 7.88
C VAL A 223 -0.42 -4.03 7.87
N GLY A 224 -0.78 -5.25 8.26
CA GLY A 224 0.06 -6.44 8.14
C GLY A 224 0.15 -6.95 6.70
N ASN A 225 0.12 -8.26 6.52
CA ASN A 225 0.14 -8.89 5.21
C ASN A 225 -1.25 -8.90 4.58
N VAL A 226 -1.40 -8.34 3.37
CA VAL A 226 -2.63 -8.42 2.59
C VAL A 226 -2.49 -9.49 1.51
N THR A 227 -3.21 -10.59 1.66
CA THR A 227 -3.19 -11.71 0.70
C THR A 227 -4.48 -11.77 -0.10
N GLY A 228 -4.36 -11.75 -1.43
CA GLY A 228 -5.48 -11.73 -2.36
C GLY A 228 -5.40 -12.79 -3.45
N HIS A 229 -6.51 -13.45 -3.73
CA HIS A 229 -6.63 -14.39 -4.85
C HIS A 229 -7.97 -14.22 -5.56
N TYR A 230 -7.98 -13.98 -6.87
CA TYR A 230 -9.21 -13.72 -7.65
C TYR A 230 -10.06 -12.55 -7.11
N ASN A 231 -9.43 -11.50 -6.56
CA ASN A 231 -10.15 -10.31 -6.12
C ASN A 231 -10.41 -9.38 -7.31
N ASN A 232 -11.68 -9.12 -7.62
CA ASN A 232 -12.15 -8.33 -8.75
C ASN A 232 -11.47 -8.71 -10.08
N GLN A 233 -11.34 -10.00 -10.35
CA GLN A 233 -10.75 -10.50 -11.59
C GLN A 233 -11.46 -9.90 -12.81
N GLY A 234 -10.70 -9.30 -13.73
CA GLY A 234 -11.21 -8.61 -14.91
C GLY A 234 -11.76 -7.20 -14.66
N GLY A 235 -11.75 -6.70 -13.42
CA GLY A 235 -12.21 -5.35 -13.07
C GLY A 235 -11.09 -4.38 -12.68
N GLY A 236 -11.47 -3.20 -12.21
CA GLY A 236 -10.57 -2.09 -11.89
C GLY A 236 -10.12 -1.98 -10.41
N TYR A 237 -10.63 -2.83 -9.51
CA TYR A 237 -10.22 -2.88 -8.11
C TYR A 237 -8.96 -3.74 -7.91
N ALA A 238 -8.45 -3.76 -6.66
CA ALA A 238 -7.17 -4.36 -6.33
C ALA A 238 -7.26 -5.28 -5.10
N THR A 239 -6.30 -6.20 -4.95
CA THR A 239 -6.11 -6.92 -3.68
C THR A 239 -5.96 -5.95 -2.52
N PHE A 240 -5.13 -4.92 -2.67
CA PHE A 240 -5.03 -3.81 -1.73
C PHE A 240 -5.22 -2.48 -2.45
N ARG A 241 -6.14 -1.64 -1.95
CA ARG A 241 -6.40 -0.31 -2.50
C ARG A 241 -6.43 0.75 -1.41
N VAL A 242 -5.84 1.92 -1.71
CA VAL A 242 -6.04 3.16 -0.97
C VAL A 242 -6.75 4.17 -1.88
N ALA A 243 -7.80 4.83 -1.40
CA ALA A 243 -8.64 5.70 -2.23
C ALA A 243 -9.23 6.91 -1.49
N ASN A 244 -9.58 7.93 -2.27
CA ASN A 244 -10.33 9.12 -1.86
C ASN A 244 -9.67 9.88 -0.70
N ASN A 245 -8.51 10.49 -0.97
CA ASN A 245 -7.72 11.21 0.02
C ASN A 245 -7.33 10.33 1.23
N ASN A 246 -7.07 9.05 0.98
CA ASN A 246 -6.52 8.17 2.01
C ASN A 246 -5.10 8.63 2.37
N GLY A 247 -4.73 8.48 3.63
CA GLY A 247 -3.49 9.01 4.19
C GLY A 247 -3.67 10.36 4.89
N PRO A 248 -2.58 10.91 5.46
CA PRO A 248 -1.21 10.38 5.43
C PRO A 248 -0.96 9.27 6.46
N ASN A 249 0.31 8.85 6.59
CA ASN A 249 0.83 7.97 7.64
C ASN A 249 0.24 6.55 7.63
N VAL A 250 0.28 5.90 6.47
CA VAL A 250 -0.12 4.50 6.33
C VAL A 250 1.11 3.64 6.02
N SER A 251 1.38 2.65 6.88
CA SER A 251 2.46 1.67 6.66
C SER A 251 1.89 0.27 6.45
N VAL A 252 2.36 -0.43 5.43
CA VAL A 252 1.87 -1.76 5.04
C VAL A 252 3.03 -2.73 4.98
N GLN A 253 2.93 -3.85 5.69
CA GLN A 253 3.98 -4.87 5.72
C GLN A 253 4.15 -5.52 4.35
N SER A 254 3.08 -6.10 3.79
CA SER A 254 3.18 -6.69 2.46
C SER A 254 1.87 -6.81 1.70
N VAL A 255 1.96 -6.94 0.38
CA VAL A 255 0.85 -7.31 -0.49
C VAL A 255 1.21 -8.54 -1.32
N TYR A 256 0.47 -9.63 -1.13
CA TYR A 256 0.54 -10.85 -1.93
C TYR A 256 -0.71 -10.95 -2.80
N SER A 257 -0.56 -10.99 -4.12
CA SER A 257 -1.72 -11.00 -5.02
C SER A 257 -1.54 -12.00 -6.16
N ARG A 258 -2.60 -12.76 -6.44
CA ARG A 258 -2.69 -13.68 -7.57
C ARG A 258 -4.01 -13.52 -8.30
N ASN A 259 -3.99 -13.55 -9.63
CA ASN A 259 -5.19 -13.65 -10.47
C ASN A 259 -6.27 -12.57 -10.22
N SER A 260 -5.87 -11.43 -9.65
CA SER A 260 -6.79 -10.36 -9.22
C SER A 260 -6.85 -9.25 -10.27
N GLY A 261 -7.83 -8.34 -10.16
CA GLY A 261 -7.95 -7.17 -11.03
C GLY A 261 -6.63 -6.40 -11.08
N ARG A 262 -6.19 -5.95 -9.90
CA ARG A 262 -4.89 -5.34 -9.64
C ARG A 262 -4.27 -5.90 -8.36
N GLY A 263 -2.97 -5.71 -8.16
CA GLY A 263 -2.29 -6.06 -6.91
C GLY A 263 -2.41 -4.96 -5.86
N PHE A 264 -1.70 -3.84 -6.09
CA PHE A 264 -1.80 -2.62 -5.28
C PHE A 264 -2.27 -1.44 -6.12
N PHE A 265 -3.23 -0.66 -5.60
CA PHE A 265 -3.74 0.52 -6.28
C PHE A 265 -3.86 1.71 -5.33
N SER A 266 -3.13 2.80 -5.59
CA SER A 266 -3.34 4.10 -4.92
C SER A 266 -4.04 5.06 -5.88
N VAL A 267 -5.12 5.70 -5.41
CA VAL A 267 -5.93 6.57 -6.28
C VAL A 267 -6.68 7.71 -5.59
N SER A 268 -7.09 8.71 -6.37
CA SER A 268 -8.01 9.77 -5.96
C SER A 268 -7.44 10.62 -4.82
N ASP A 269 -6.30 11.25 -5.08
CA ASP A 269 -5.54 12.12 -4.17
C ASP A 269 -5.03 11.40 -2.90
N SER A 270 -4.90 10.07 -2.96
CA SER A 270 -4.36 9.30 -1.84
C SER A 270 -2.86 9.52 -1.68
N HIS A 271 -2.40 9.59 -0.43
CA HIS A 271 -1.03 9.97 -0.14
C HIS A 271 -0.45 9.33 1.13
N GLY A 272 0.86 9.49 1.36
CA GLY A 272 1.54 9.07 2.59
C GLY A 272 1.41 7.58 2.91
N THR A 273 1.40 6.72 1.89
CA THR A 273 1.28 5.26 2.03
C THR A 273 2.58 4.57 1.64
N THR A 274 3.19 3.84 2.57
CA THR A 274 4.40 3.04 2.33
C THR A 274 4.10 1.55 2.43
N VAL A 275 4.33 0.80 1.34
CA VAL A 275 4.25 -0.66 1.27
C VAL A 275 5.67 -1.24 1.26
N ASN A 276 6.02 -2.01 2.28
CA ASN A 276 7.40 -2.50 2.44
C ASN A 276 7.78 -3.58 1.42
N TYR A 277 6.88 -4.53 1.15
CA TYR A 277 7.13 -5.66 0.25
C TYR A 277 5.91 -6.00 -0.60
N VAL A 278 6.14 -6.41 -1.85
CA VAL A 278 5.08 -7.00 -2.69
C VAL A 278 5.52 -8.30 -3.36
N ASP A 279 4.58 -9.21 -3.53
CA ASP A 279 4.71 -10.34 -4.45
C ASP A 279 3.38 -10.47 -5.20
N ILE A 280 3.35 -9.94 -6.43
CA ILE A 280 2.15 -9.80 -7.24
C ILE A 280 2.34 -10.53 -8.55
N ALA A 281 1.41 -11.41 -8.90
CA ALA A 281 1.46 -12.12 -10.17
C ALA A 281 0.07 -12.28 -10.80
N ASP A 282 0.07 -12.38 -12.13
CA ASP A 282 -1.08 -12.76 -12.95
C ASP A 282 -2.30 -11.84 -12.77
N THR A 283 -2.07 -10.54 -12.62
CA THR A 283 -3.17 -9.58 -12.52
C THR A 283 -3.80 -9.36 -13.89
N THR A 284 -5.13 -9.28 -13.95
CA THR A 284 -5.84 -9.07 -15.22
C THR A 284 -5.71 -7.65 -15.76
N SER A 285 -5.37 -6.70 -14.88
CA SER A 285 -4.93 -5.35 -15.21
C SER A 285 -3.55 -5.13 -14.58
N HIS A 286 -3.32 -4.01 -13.90
CA HIS A 286 -1.99 -3.68 -13.44
C HIS A 286 -1.59 -4.44 -12.18
N GLY A 287 -0.32 -4.82 -12.08
CA GLY A 287 0.21 -5.31 -10.82
C GLY A 287 0.18 -4.22 -9.75
N ILE A 288 0.85 -3.10 -10.02
CA ILE A 288 0.83 -1.88 -9.20
C ILE A 288 0.37 -0.70 -10.06
N PHE A 289 -0.58 0.08 -9.56
CA PHE A 289 -0.97 1.33 -10.20
C PHE A 289 -1.01 2.44 -9.16
N LEU A 290 -0.29 3.53 -9.37
CA LEU A 290 -0.47 4.75 -8.60
C LEU A 290 -1.01 5.81 -9.57
N GLU A 291 -2.21 6.30 -9.30
CA GLU A 291 -2.91 7.27 -10.14
C GLU A 291 -3.37 8.43 -9.26
N ASP A 292 -3.08 9.69 -9.58
CA ASP A 292 -3.49 10.82 -8.71
C ASP A 292 -3.07 10.57 -7.25
N ALA A 293 -1.80 10.20 -7.06
CA ALA A 293 -1.26 9.80 -5.76
C ALA A 293 0.01 10.57 -5.44
N SER A 294 0.23 10.89 -4.17
CA SER A 294 1.49 11.51 -3.73
C SER A 294 2.13 10.78 -2.56
N ASP A 295 3.44 10.93 -2.35
CA ASP A 295 4.15 10.35 -1.18
C ASP A 295 3.78 8.86 -0.95
N THR A 296 3.64 8.10 -2.04
CA THR A 296 3.23 6.70 -2.02
C THR A 296 4.37 5.84 -2.53
N HIS A 297 4.85 4.94 -1.68
CA HIS A 297 6.08 4.20 -1.89
C HIS A 297 5.86 2.70 -1.80
N VAL A 298 6.35 1.96 -2.79
CA VAL A 298 6.51 0.50 -2.70
C VAL A 298 8.01 0.19 -2.68
N LEU A 299 8.50 -0.35 -1.56
CA LEU A 299 9.93 -0.36 -1.26
C LEU A 299 10.70 -1.55 -1.85
N SER A 300 10.06 -2.71 -1.98
CA SER A 300 10.72 -3.94 -2.45
C SER A 300 9.72 -4.99 -2.94
N GLY A 301 10.21 -6.00 -3.66
CA GLY A 301 9.40 -7.16 -4.04
C GLY A 301 9.50 -7.55 -5.51
N SER A 302 8.49 -8.25 -6.00
CA SER A 302 8.32 -8.63 -7.42
C SER A 302 6.91 -8.45 -7.95
N VAL A 303 6.80 -8.02 -9.20
CA VAL A 303 5.57 -8.06 -10.01
C VAL A 303 5.81 -8.82 -11.31
N SER A 304 4.92 -9.74 -11.67
CA SER A 304 4.97 -10.44 -12.95
C SER A 304 3.58 -10.60 -13.58
N ASN A 305 3.54 -10.67 -14.91
CA ASN A 305 2.32 -10.98 -15.69
C ASN A 305 1.12 -10.05 -15.42
N GLY A 306 1.37 -8.78 -15.11
CA GLY A 306 0.37 -7.71 -15.12
C GLY A 306 0.31 -7.00 -16.48
N ASN A 307 -0.74 -6.22 -16.70
CA ASN A 307 -1.00 -5.51 -17.95
C ASN A 307 -1.28 -4.01 -17.72
N PRO A 308 -0.22 -3.16 -17.65
CA PRO A 308 1.19 -3.49 -17.45
C PRO A 308 1.50 -3.93 -16.01
N ASN A 309 2.71 -4.42 -15.72
CA ASN A 309 3.10 -4.74 -14.34
C ASN A 309 2.93 -3.54 -13.40
N CYS A 310 3.48 -2.38 -13.76
CA CYS A 310 3.52 -1.22 -12.87
C CYS A 310 3.24 0.05 -13.67
N GLN A 311 2.53 1.01 -13.12
CA GLN A 311 2.26 2.30 -13.77
C GLN A 311 2.13 3.43 -12.74
N LEU A 312 2.66 4.60 -13.09
CA LEU A 312 2.49 5.86 -12.39
C LEU A 312 1.80 6.84 -13.32
N VAL A 313 0.70 7.45 -12.88
CA VAL A 313 -0.05 8.44 -13.64
C VAL A 313 -0.41 9.59 -12.72
N ARG A 314 0.03 10.82 -13.08
CA ARG A 314 -0.25 12.03 -12.30
C ARG A 314 0.14 11.88 -10.82
N THR A 315 1.36 11.39 -10.58
CA THR A 315 1.89 11.19 -9.23
C THR A 315 2.91 12.25 -8.85
N ASP A 316 2.99 12.56 -7.57
CA ASP A 316 4.03 13.42 -6.99
C ASP A 316 4.81 12.68 -5.91
N SER A 317 6.14 12.81 -5.88
CA SER A 317 6.99 12.23 -4.84
C SER A 317 6.71 10.75 -4.51
N SER A 318 6.31 9.95 -5.49
CA SER A 318 5.93 8.54 -5.33
C SER A 318 6.94 7.62 -6.00
N SER A 319 7.10 6.39 -5.49
CA SER A 319 8.09 5.44 -6.03
C SER A 319 7.63 3.98 -6.02
N ILE A 320 8.09 3.21 -7.00
CA ILE A 320 7.92 1.76 -7.07
C ILE A 320 9.30 1.13 -7.29
N ASN A 321 9.87 0.54 -6.24
CA ASN A 321 11.19 -0.08 -6.24
C ASN A 321 11.06 -1.61 -6.22
N VAL A 322 10.56 -2.18 -7.31
CA VAL A 322 10.10 -3.57 -7.37
C VAL A 322 10.57 -4.25 -8.65
N SER A 323 11.07 -5.47 -8.54
CA SER A 323 11.47 -6.27 -9.71
C SER A 323 10.28 -6.54 -10.65
N GLY A 324 10.51 -6.46 -11.97
CA GLY A 324 9.44 -6.56 -12.97
C GLY A 324 8.64 -5.27 -13.18
N CYS A 325 8.96 -4.19 -12.46
CA CYS A 325 8.52 -2.83 -12.75
C CYS A 325 9.55 -2.02 -13.56
N ASP A 326 10.51 -2.69 -14.21
CA ASP A 326 11.68 -2.08 -14.89
C ASP A 326 11.31 -1.09 -16.00
N SER A 327 10.04 -1.12 -16.43
CA SER A 327 9.37 -0.05 -17.18
C SER A 327 8.04 0.21 -16.48
N VAL A 328 7.99 1.23 -15.61
CA VAL A 328 6.71 1.78 -15.16
C VAL A 328 5.96 2.21 -16.43
N GLY A 329 4.96 1.44 -16.83
CA GLY A 329 4.32 1.50 -18.14
C GLY A 329 3.76 2.89 -18.41
N THR A 330 4.00 3.42 -19.60
CA THR A 330 3.37 4.65 -20.07
C THR A 330 1.85 4.47 -20.21
N ALA A 331 1.09 5.51 -19.84
CA ALA A 331 -0.37 5.57 -19.92
C ALA A 331 -0.90 5.22 -21.32
N PRO A 332 -2.08 4.57 -21.45
CA PRO A 332 -2.77 4.50 -22.74
C PRO A 332 -3.37 5.88 -23.06
N GLY A 333 -2.71 6.63 -23.95
CA GLY A 333 -3.30 7.75 -24.69
C GLY A 333 -3.08 9.15 -24.12
N GLY A 334 -2.16 9.89 -24.76
CA GLY A 334 -2.21 11.35 -24.87
C GLY A 334 -1.30 12.16 -23.95
N GLY A 335 -0.13 12.57 -24.46
CA GLY A 335 0.61 13.74 -23.97
C GLY A 335 1.91 13.44 -23.22
N SER A 336 3.01 13.47 -23.96
CA SER A 336 4.40 13.62 -23.49
C SER A 336 4.53 14.79 -22.48
N GLY A 337 5.33 14.75 -21.41
CA GLY A 337 6.29 13.76 -20.94
C GLY A 337 7.05 14.35 -19.73
N GLY A 338 7.43 13.50 -18.78
CA GLY A 338 8.23 13.87 -17.61
C GLY A 338 8.55 12.61 -16.81
N GLY A 339 9.64 11.93 -17.18
CA GLY A 339 10.07 10.67 -16.58
C GLY A 339 11.21 10.91 -15.59
N ASN A 340 11.02 10.41 -14.37
CA ASN A 340 11.92 10.48 -13.21
C ASN A 340 13.39 10.18 -13.55
N ASN A 341 14.28 11.11 -13.24
CA ASN A 341 15.69 11.01 -13.50
C ASN A 341 16.51 11.60 -12.33
N GLY A 342 16.21 11.12 -11.11
CA GLY A 342 16.86 11.57 -9.87
C GLY A 342 17.80 10.56 -9.21
N THR A 343 18.24 9.48 -9.88
CA THR A 343 18.98 8.36 -9.24
C THR A 343 20.27 7.92 -9.94
N VAL A 344 20.80 8.67 -10.94
CA VAL A 344 22.10 8.37 -11.56
C VAL A 344 23.21 9.20 -10.92
N ASP A 345 23.87 8.66 -9.90
CA ASP A 345 24.95 9.33 -9.18
C ASP A 345 26.14 8.39 -8.91
N GLY A 346 27.35 8.87 -9.21
CA GLY A 346 28.62 8.16 -8.99
C GLY A 346 29.43 7.90 -10.27
N ILE A 347 30.40 7.00 -10.15
CA ILE A 347 31.39 6.72 -11.20
C ILE A 347 30.95 5.52 -12.06
N TYR A 348 30.89 5.73 -13.37
CA TYR A 348 30.44 4.74 -14.34
C TYR A 348 31.36 4.64 -15.55
N ARG A 349 31.33 3.46 -16.17
CA ARG A 349 31.67 3.25 -17.57
C ARG A 349 30.38 3.32 -18.36
N ILE A 350 30.33 4.19 -19.38
CA ILE A 350 29.15 4.40 -20.22
C ILE A 350 29.35 3.60 -21.52
N VAL A 351 28.46 2.65 -21.82
CA VAL A 351 28.64 1.64 -22.87
C VAL A 351 27.54 1.75 -23.92
N PRO A 352 27.80 2.18 -25.16
CA PRO A 352 26.81 2.14 -26.23
C PRO A 352 26.36 0.69 -26.49
N VAL A 353 25.05 0.45 -26.45
CA VAL A 353 24.46 -0.89 -26.56
C VAL A 353 24.80 -1.55 -27.90
N HIS A 354 24.85 -0.79 -29.00
CA HIS A 354 25.08 -1.35 -30.33
C HIS A 354 26.52 -1.84 -30.58
N SER A 355 27.51 -1.27 -29.88
CA SER A 355 28.94 -1.56 -30.11
C SER A 355 29.61 -2.29 -28.97
N GLY A 356 29.07 -2.21 -27.74
CA GLY A 356 29.70 -2.75 -26.53
C GLY A 356 31.03 -2.08 -26.15
N LYS A 357 31.38 -0.97 -26.80
CA LYS A 357 32.56 -0.14 -26.50
C LYS A 357 32.26 0.77 -25.30
N THR A 358 33.05 1.81 -25.09
CA THR A 358 32.74 2.80 -24.06
C THR A 358 32.96 4.23 -24.52
N LEU A 359 32.28 5.16 -23.89
CA LEU A 359 32.55 6.59 -23.97
C LEU A 359 33.97 6.89 -23.49
N ASP A 360 34.75 7.55 -24.33
CA ASP A 360 36.20 7.73 -24.20
C ASP A 360 36.58 9.17 -24.52
N VAL A 361 37.49 9.74 -23.74
CA VAL A 361 38.11 11.03 -24.05
C VAL A 361 39.31 10.79 -24.97
N ALA A 362 39.28 11.38 -26.17
CA ALA A 362 40.29 11.13 -27.18
C ALA A 362 41.72 11.40 -26.66
N ASN A 363 42.57 10.38 -26.77
CA ASN A 363 43.97 10.39 -26.28
C ASN A 363 44.11 10.75 -24.78
N CYS A 364 43.06 10.54 -23.98
CA CYS A 364 42.96 11.03 -22.60
C CYS A 364 43.35 12.51 -22.43
N GLY A 365 43.06 13.35 -23.43
CA GLY A 365 43.31 14.79 -23.35
C GLY A 365 42.56 15.44 -22.19
N THR A 366 43.10 16.53 -21.65
CA THR A 366 42.54 17.25 -20.50
C THR A 366 42.18 18.71 -20.82
N GLY A 367 42.41 19.15 -22.06
CA GLY A 367 42.15 20.51 -22.52
C GLY A 367 40.72 20.71 -23.00
N ASN A 368 40.28 21.97 -23.03
CA ASN A 368 39.02 22.37 -23.68
C ASN A 368 39.08 22.02 -25.18
N GLY A 369 37.96 21.52 -25.71
CA GLY A 369 37.86 21.06 -27.09
C GLY A 369 38.42 19.65 -27.32
N THR A 370 38.84 18.93 -26.27
CA THR A 370 39.21 17.51 -26.43
C THR A 370 37.98 16.71 -26.84
N ASN A 371 38.09 15.96 -27.94
CA ASN A 371 36.97 15.20 -28.49
C ASN A 371 36.51 14.06 -27.58
N VAL A 372 35.20 13.79 -27.56
CA VAL A 372 34.64 12.57 -26.96
C VAL A 372 34.26 11.59 -28.06
N GLN A 373 34.73 10.37 -27.93
CA GLN A 373 34.59 9.30 -28.91
C GLN A 373 34.13 8.01 -28.21
N GLN A 374 33.89 6.94 -28.97
CA GLN A 374 33.89 5.59 -28.39
C GLN A 374 35.25 4.91 -28.59
N TRP A 375 35.64 4.07 -27.63
CA TRP A 375 36.81 3.22 -27.75
C TRP A 375 36.60 1.88 -27.03
N SER A 376 37.37 0.87 -27.40
CA SER A 376 37.47 -0.39 -26.67
C SER A 376 37.81 -0.13 -25.19
N TRP A 377 37.24 -0.91 -24.27
CA TRP A 377 37.49 -0.70 -22.84
C TRP A 377 38.96 -0.97 -22.49
N LEU A 378 39.64 0.07 -22.02
CA LEU A 378 41.04 0.05 -21.57
C LEU A 378 41.17 0.15 -20.05
N ASN A 379 40.07 0.37 -19.32
CA ASN A 379 40.05 0.53 -17.86
C ASN A 379 40.98 1.64 -17.34
N ASN A 380 41.04 2.75 -18.07
CA ASN A 380 41.76 3.96 -17.66
C ASN A 380 40.78 5.04 -17.16
N ASP A 381 41.31 6.11 -16.58
CA ASP A 381 40.48 7.18 -16.00
C ASP A 381 39.78 8.06 -17.04
N CYS A 382 40.20 7.99 -18.32
CA CYS A 382 39.59 8.75 -19.40
C CYS A 382 38.38 8.04 -20.05
N GLN A 383 38.03 6.86 -19.53
CA GLN A 383 36.82 6.09 -19.84
C GLN A 383 35.90 5.89 -18.64
N LYS A 384 36.25 6.49 -17.49
CA LYS A 384 35.45 6.49 -16.27
C LYS A 384 34.86 7.87 -16.07
N TRP A 385 33.57 7.93 -15.86
CA TRP A 385 32.80 9.16 -15.84
C TRP A 385 32.07 9.29 -14.51
N ASP A 386 32.39 10.36 -13.79
CA ASP A 386 31.64 10.83 -12.63
C ASP A 386 30.37 11.53 -13.12
N ILE A 387 29.22 11.01 -12.72
CA ILE A 387 27.90 11.56 -13.00
C ILE A 387 27.38 12.12 -11.68
N SER A 388 27.12 13.43 -11.64
CA SER A 388 26.66 14.11 -10.41
C SER A 388 25.43 14.97 -10.69
N PRO A 389 24.46 15.05 -9.77
CA PRO A 389 23.27 15.87 -9.94
C PRO A 389 23.61 17.37 -9.98
N VAL A 390 22.83 18.14 -10.74
CA VAL A 390 22.93 19.61 -10.84
C VAL A 390 21.64 20.28 -10.38
N ASP A 391 20.52 19.99 -11.04
CA ASP A 391 19.22 20.64 -10.81
C ASP A 391 18.09 19.78 -11.39
N GLY A 392 17.10 19.44 -10.55
CA GLY A 392 16.00 18.54 -10.92
C GLY A 392 16.52 17.21 -11.46
N ASP A 393 16.13 16.89 -12.69
CA ASP A 393 16.56 15.69 -13.40
C ASP A 393 17.96 15.83 -14.04
N TYR A 394 18.59 17.00 -14.06
CA TYR A 394 19.80 17.21 -14.84
C TYR A 394 21.08 16.93 -14.06
N HIS A 395 22.05 16.34 -14.76
CA HIS A 395 23.34 15.92 -14.23
C HIS A 395 24.49 16.56 -15.02
N ARG A 396 25.63 16.63 -14.36
CA ARG A 396 26.94 16.87 -14.95
C ARG A 396 27.63 15.52 -15.18
N ILE A 397 28.32 15.37 -16.31
CA ILE A 397 29.09 14.15 -16.64
C ILE A 397 30.56 14.57 -16.83
N SER A 398 31.47 14.10 -15.98
CA SER A 398 32.88 14.51 -15.98
C SER A 398 33.80 13.29 -16.04
N PRO A 399 34.84 13.27 -16.88
CA PRO A 399 35.76 12.13 -16.89
C PRO A 399 36.73 12.23 -15.71
N LEU A 400 37.16 11.08 -15.16
CA LEU A 400 38.05 11.07 -13.99
C LEU A 400 39.43 11.67 -14.28
N ASN A 401 39.93 11.58 -15.53
CA ASN A 401 41.22 12.19 -15.92
C ASN A 401 41.18 13.73 -16.01
N ALA A 402 40.00 14.35 -16.02
CA ALA A 402 39.82 15.80 -16.12
C ALA A 402 38.57 16.26 -15.37
N SER A 403 38.53 16.03 -14.05
CA SER A 403 37.35 16.26 -13.19
C SER A 403 36.87 17.72 -13.07
N SER A 404 37.63 18.69 -13.54
CA SER A 404 37.22 20.11 -13.66
C SER A 404 36.56 20.44 -15.01
N ARG A 405 36.45 19.45 -15.89
CA ARG A 405 35.79 19.51 -17.19
C ARG A 405 34.50 18.69 -17.16
N ALA A 406 33.66 18.90 -18.15
CA ALA A 406 32.43 18.15 -18.34
C ALA A 406 32.20 17.87 -19.83
N LEU A 407 31.35 16.88 -20.10
CA LEU A 407 30.76 16.66 -21.41
C LEU A 407 30.01 17.94 -21.85
N ASP A 408 30.24 18.38 -23.08
CA ASP A 408 29.75 19.64 -23.61
C ASP A 408 29.32 19.48 -25.08
N VAL A 409 28.12 19.97 -25.42
CA VAL A 409 27.67 20.10 -26.82
C VAL A 409 28.30 21.33 -27.45
N GLU A 410 29.16 21.10 -28.46
CA GLU A 410 29.97 22.13 -29.10
C GLU A 410 29.12 23.30 -29.64
N GLY A 411 29.55 24.51 -29.31
CA GLY A 411 28.94 25.74 -29.79
C GLY A 411 27.51 25.99 -29.30
N LEU A 412 27.07 25.33 -28.21
CA LEU A 412 25.69 25.36 -27.71
C LEU A 412 24.67 24.91 -28.76
N SER A 413 25.12 24.14 -29.75
CA SER A 413 24.32 23.80 -30.92
C SER A 413 23.09 22.96 -30.54
N THR A 414 22.01 23.13 -31.28
CA THR A 414 20.80 22.30 -31.20
C THR A 414 20.62 21.38 -32.41
N ASP A 415 21.59 21.39 -33.33
CA ASP A 415 21.53 20.66 -34.59
C ASP A 415 21.95 19.20 -34.42
N ASN A 416 21.42 18.34 -35.30
CA ASN A 416 21.89 16.96 -35.42
C ASN A 416 23.33 16.94 -35.91
N GLY A 417 24.14 16.04 -35.34
CA GLY A 417 25.55 15.91 -35.67
C GLY A 417 26.46 16.90 -34.94
N ALA A 418 25.92 17.74 -34.05
CA ALA A 418 26.78 18.59 -33.22
C ALA A 418 27.66 17.73 -32.31
N ASN A 419 28.93 18.10 -32.22
CA ASN A 419 29.97 17.32 -31.56
C ASN A 419 29.82 17.34 -30.03
N LEU A 420 30.20 16.25 -29.37
CA LEU A 420 30.45 16.23 -27.92
C LEU A 420 31.95 16.34 -27.64
N MET A 421 32.31 17.32 -26.82
CA MET A 421 33.68 17.58 -26.41
C MET A 421 33.80 17.73 -24.90
N LEU A 422 35.03 17.80 -24.40
CA LEU A 422 35.30 18.30 -23.06
C LEU A 422 35.41 19.82 -23.06
N TRP A 423 34.73 20.44 -22.12
CA TRP A 423 34.91 21.86 -21.83
C TRP A 423 34.94 22.12 -20.34
N GLU A 424 35.46 23.29 -19.96
CA GLU A 424 35.36 23.77 -18.59
C GLU A 424 33.90 23.78 -18.14
N TYR A 425 33.61 23.19 -16.98
CA TYR A 425 32.26 23.20 -16.47
C TYR A 425 31.88 24.61 -16.00
N LEU A 426 31.01 25.26 -16.77
CA LEU A 426 30.48 26.61 -16.53
C LEU A 426 29.02 26.58 -16.08
N GLY A 427 28.41 25.39 -16.04
CA GLY A 427 27.01 25.22 -15.65
C GLY A 427 25.99 25.56 -16.74
N GLY A 428 26.42 25.77 -17.98
CA GLY A 428 25.52 26.01 -19.11
C GLY A 428 24.64 24.80 -19.44
N HIS A 429 23.45 25.02 -20.04
CA HIS A 429 22.52 23.93 -20.39
C HIS A 429 23.09 22.94 -21.43
N ASN A 430 24.07 23.35 -22.24
CA ASN A 430 24.80 22.46 -23.16
C ASN A 430 25.73 21.46 -22.43
N GLN A 431 25.93 21.62 -21.11
CA GLN A 431 26.77 20.75 -20.26
C GLN A 431 25.94 19.93 -19.26
N GLN A 432 24.62 19.93 -19.44
CA GLN A 432 23.68 19.30 -18.53
C GLN A 432 22.87 18.25 -19.27
N PHE A 433 22.82 17.05 -18.69
CA PHE A 433 22.20 15.89 -19.34
C PHE A 433 21.23 15.20 -18.41
N ARG A 434 20.17 14.65 -18.98
CA ARG A 434 19.17 13.87 -18.28
C ARG A 434 19.21 12.42 -18.78
N PHE A 435 19.07 11.44 -17.89
CA PHE A 435 19.03 10.03 -18.24
C PHE A 435 17.58 9.56 -18.33
N GLN A 436 17.19 9.13 -19.53
CA GLN A 436 15.89 8.53 -19.76
C GLN A 436 16.05 7.02 -19.88
N SER A 437 15.35 6.24 -19.06
CA SER A 437 15.34 4.78 -19.20
C SER A 437 14.89 4.37 -20.62
N ALA A 438 15.62 3.43 -21.22
CA ALA A 438 15.28 2.74 -22.45
C ALA A 438 14.91 1.26 -22.20
N GLY A 439 14.72 0.86 -20.94
CA GLY A 439 14.40 -0.51 -20.51
C GLY A 439 15.64 -1.41 -20.45
N GLU A 440 15.55 -2.51 -19.68
CA GLU A 440 16.62 -3.52 -19.51
C GLU A 440 17.97 -2.93 -19.03
N GLY A 441 17.94 -1.94 -18.13
CA GLY A 441 19.16 -1.29 -17.62
C GLY A 441 19.86 -0.34 -18.61
N ARG A 442 19.20 -0.06 -19.75
CA ARG A 442 19.69 0.86 -20.78
C ARG A 442 19.13 2.27 -20.59
N TRP A 443 19.88 3.25 -21.05
CA TRP A 443 19.61 4.67 -20.89
C TRP A 443 19.80 5.42 -22.20
N ARG A 444 18.95 6.42 -22.47
CA ARG A 444 19.26 7.50 -23.39
C ARG A 444 19.78 8.68 -22.58
N ILE A 445 20.92 9.23 -22.98
CA ILE A 445 21.51 10.42 -22.33
C ILE A 445 21.10 11.62 -23.18
N ILE A 446 20.31 12.53 -22.62
CA ILE A 446 19.61 13.60 -23.36
C ILE A 446 20.14 14.96 -22.91
N GLY A 447 20.59 15.80 -23.83
CA GLY A 447 21.08 17.15 -23.52
C GLY A 447 19.94 18.12 -23.18
N ARG A 448 20.09 18.90 -22.09
CA ARG A 448 19.12 19.92 -21.63
C ARG A 448 18.86 21.00 -22.68
N GLN A 449 19.90 21.40 -23.41
CA GLN A 449 19.83 22.50 -24.38
C GLN A 449 18.94 22.17 -25.60
N SER A 450 19.01 20.94 -26.10
CA SER A 450 18.46 20.56 -27.41
C SER A 450 17.38 19.48 -27.35
N GLU A 451 17.23 18.82 -26.20
CA GLU A 451 16.43 17.61 -25.99
C GLU A 451 16.81 16.47 -26.96
N LYS A 452 18.06 16.47 -27.45
CA LYS A 452 18.63 15.43 -28.31
C LYS A 452 19.44 14.43 -27.51
N CYS A 453 19.50 13.21 -28.02
CA CYS A 453 20.21 12.09 -27.42
C CYS A 453 21.68 12.12 -27.83
N LEU A 454 22.58 11.70 -26.93
CA LEU A 454 23.90 11.22 -27.32
C LEU A 454 23.74 10.09 -28.36
N ASP A 455 24.58 10.12 -29.37
CA ASP A 455 24.53 9.22 -30.52
C ASP A 455 25.96 8.87 -30.94
N VAL A 456 26.23 7.58 -31.12
CA VAL A 456 27.47 7.14 -31.79
C VAL A 456 27.31 7.31 -33.29
N GLU A 457 28.07 8.24 -33.86
CA GLU A 457 27.91 8.71 -35.23
C GLU A 457 27.92 7.55 -36.24
N ALA A 458 26.95 7.60 -37.17
CA ALA A 458 26.74 6.61 -38.23
C ALA A 458 26.59 5.16 -37.73
N ARG A 459 26.24 4.94 -36.45
CA ARG A 459 26.17 3.62 -35.81
C ARG A 459 27.48 2.83 -35.90
N SER A 460 28.61 3.52 -35.97
CA SER A 460 29.91 2.88 -36.15
C SER A 460 30.24 1.92 -35.01
N GLN A 461 30.88 0.79 -35.34
CA GLN A 461 31.41 -0.18 -34.37
C GLN A 461 32.94 -0.04 -34.23
N GLY A 462 33.56 0.97 -34.84
CA GLY A 462 35.00 1.20 -34.79
C GLY A 462 35.44 1.99 -33.56
N ASP A 463 36.70 1.78 -33.14
CA ASP A 463 37.36 2.68 -32.21
C ASP A 463 37.56 4.05 -32.85
N GLY A 464 37.41 5.11 -32.06
CA GLY A 464 37.52 6.49 -32.52
C GLY A 464 36.26 7.03 -33.22
N ALA A 465 35.15 6.28 -33.24
CA ALA A 465 33.90 6.81 -33.75
C ALA A 465 33.40 7.94 -32.85
N ASN A 466 32.93 9.01 -33.49
CA ASN A 466 32.60 10.24 -32.80
C ASN A 466 31.30 10.10 -31.98
N ILE A 467 31.20 10.90 -30.91
CA ILE A 467 29.96 11.07 -30.16
C ILE A 467 29.36 12.41 -30.56
N VAL A 468 28.14 12.36 -31.06
CA VAL A 468 27.37 13.54 -31.47
C VAL A 468 26.05 13.59 -30.73
N GLN A 469 25.33 14.70 -30.82
CA GLN A 469 23.91 14.71 -30.49
C GLN A 469 23.06 14.44 -31.74
N TRP A 470 21.95 13.73 -31.56
CA TRP A 470 20.99 13.49 -32.62
C TRP A 470 19.57 13.42 -32.07
N THR A 471 18.56 13.70 -32.90
CA THR A 471 17.15 13.50 -32.55
C THR A 471 16.95 12.10 -31.96
N CYS A 472 16.36 12.05 -30.76
CA CYS A 472 16.10 10.80 -30.05
C CYS A 472 15.17 9.88 -30.83
N SER A 473 15.55 8.61 -30.91
CA SER A 473 14.78 7.53 -31.54
C SER A 473 14.61 6.38 -30.54
N ALA A 474 13.39 5.86 -30.42
CA ALA A 474 13.07 4.82 -29.45
C ALA A 474 13.92 3.55 -29.67
N ASP A 475 14.07 3.12 -30.94
CA ASP A 475 14.67 1.83 -31.28
C ASP A 475 16.13 1.94 -31.76
N SER A 476 16.75 3.12 -31.65
CA SER A 476 18.14 3.33 -32.09
C SER A 476 19.13 2.89 -31.01
N THR A 477 19.68 1.69 -31.15
CA THR A 477 20.64 1.11 -30.19
C THR A 477 21.96 1.88 -30.09
N ASN A 478 22.32 2.69 -31.08
CA ASN A 478 23.47 3.61 -31.03
C ASN A 478 23.22 4.88 -30.19
N GLN A 479 21.98 5.07 -29.70
CA GLN A 479 21.57 6.12 -28.76
C GLN A 479 21.20 5.56 -27.37
N GLN A 480 21.38 4.25 -27.18
CA GLN A 480 21.13 3.57 -25.92
C GLN A 480 22.45 3.17 -25.28
N PHE A 481 22.57 3.38 -23.97
CA PHE A 481 23.80 3.19 -23.23
C PHE A 481 23.53 2.38 -21.96
N GLU A 482 24.40 1.44 -21.63
CA GLU A 482 24.46 0.82 -20.31
C GLU A 482 25.40 1.62 -19.41
N LEU A 483 25.01 1.80 -18.15
CA LEU A 483 25.84 2.43 -17.13
C LEU A 483 26.40 1.34 -16.21
N ILE A 484 27.70 1.09 -16.30
CA ILE A 484 28.37 0.04 -15.52
C ILE A 484 29.21 0.70 -14.44
N ARG A 485 28.83 0.51 -13.17
CA ARG A 485 29.50 1.13 -12.01
C ARG A 485 30.98 0.74 -11.94
N GLN A 486 31.85 1.69 -11.58
CA GLN A 486 33.32 1.52 -11.54
C GLN A 486 33.90 1.68 -10.14
#